data_AF-A0A367I4H0-F1
#
_entry.id   AF-A0A367I4H0-F1
#
_cell.length_a   1.000
_cell.length_b   1.000
_cell.length_c   1.000
_cell.angle_alpha   90.00
_cell.angle_beta   90.00
_cell.angle_gamma   90.00
#
_symmetry.space_group_name_H-M   'P 1'
#
loop_
_entity.id
_entity.type
_entity.pdbx_description
1 polymer ?
#
loop_
_entity_poly.entity_id
_entity_poly.type
_entity_poly.pdbx_seq_one_letter_code
_entity_poly.pdbx_strand_id
1 'polypeptide(L)'
;MQGSRRIQALGLVLILACGTIAAPASAQADDPKQPSVENPHMHFWGTSQLDQCWTHFDVNDSAGSASEGYGMKEFSQGTQVEVDISCRIQSGETFKEDMYINQNGTITVEMSFRIYSADCTDTSECKDLTITLSRGTMDISQFVKSVETVNNYEDFTIQWNIPVNETMYRWNKSGEEPVVRIEYSAPGISGIECLIFDCTGEFTMFYSNNEDNYSVEANFPVINASDVGPGNGGDDGGIGGAVDDALPGFGLAAGLGALAMAAIGASRFERKE
;
A
#
# COMPACT_ATOMS: atom_id res chain seq x y z
N MET A 1 -27.49 -60.59 3.92
CA MET A 1 -26.47 -59.55 3.63
C MET A 1 -26.46 -59.28 2.13
N GLN A 2 -26.12 -58.04 1.74
CA GLN A 2 -26.05 -57.46 0.38
C GLN A 2 -27.30 -56.74 -0.12
N GLY A 3 -27.16 -55.43 -0.33
CA GLY A 3 -28.16 -54.56 -0.93
C GLY A 3 -28.00 -53.08 -0.56
N SER A 4 -27.62 -52.79 0.69
CA SER A 4 -27.39 -51.43 1.22
C SER A 4 -26.12 -50.72 0.69
N ARG A 5 -25.59 -51.12 -0.47
CA ARG A 5 -24.30 -50.62 -1.01
C ARG A 5 -24.41 -49.73 -2.24
N ARG A 6 -25.61 -49.43 -2.75
CA ARG A 6 -25.77 -48.59 -3.96
C ARG A 6 -26.23 -47.15 -3.73
N ILE A 7 -26.50 -46.74 -2.48
CA ILE A 7 -26.97 -45.38 -2.18
C ILE A 7 -25.83 -44.46 -1.71
N GLN A 8 -24.68 -45.00 -1.29
CA GLN A 8 -23.57 -44.19 -0.78
C GLN A 8 -22.63 -43.61 -1.86
N ALA A 9 -22.74 -44.06 -3.11
CA ALA A 9 -21.86 -43.58 -4.20
C ALA A 9 -22.41 -42.36 -4.96
N LEU A 10 -23.71 -42.07 -4.86
CA LEU A 10 -24.33 -40.91 -5.51
C LEU A 10 -24.23 -39.62 -4.68
N GLY A 11 -24.07 -39.72 -3.36
CA GLY A 11 -23.93 -38.55 -2.49
C GLY A 11 -22.58 -37.83 -2.61
N LEU A 12 -21.50 -38.55 -2.95
CA LEU A 12 -20.15 -37.98 -3.02
C LEU A 12 -19.88 -37.22 -4.33
N VAL A 13 -20.52 -37.63 -5.43
CA VAL A 13 -20.35 -37.00 -6.76
C VAL A 13 -21.12 -35.68 -6.85
N LEU A 14 -22.24 -35.55 -6.13
CA LEU A 14 -23.03 -34.31 -6.12
C LEU A 14 -22.34 -33.18 -5.33
N ILE A 15 -21.56 -33.49 -4.29
CA ILE A 15 -20.82 -32.49 -3.51
C ILE A 15 -19.61 -31.97 -4.29
N LEU A 16 -18.98 -32.79 -5.15
CA LEU A 16 -17.90 -32.32 -6.04
C LEU A 16 -18.40 -31.47 -7.22
N ALA A 17 -19.66 -31.63 -7.65
CA ALA A 17 -20.23 -30.87 -8.77
C ALA A 17 -20.78 -29.50 -8.36
N CYS A 18 -20.91 -29.21 -7.06
CA CYS A 18 -21.45 -27.96 -6.54
C CYS A 18 -20.40 -27.09 -5.82
N GLY A 19 -19.11 -27.35 -6.07
CA GLY A 19 -18.05 -26.42 -5.73
C GLY A 19 -18.09 -25.23 -6.67
N THR A 20 -19.03 -24.30 -6.45
CA THR A 20 -18.79 -22.92 -6.89
C THR A 20 -17.47 -22.53 -6.25
N ILE A 21 -16.42 -22.41 -7.07
CA ILE A 21 -15.24 -21.66 -6.71
C ILE A 21 -15.75 -20.23 -6.57
N ALA A 22 -16.32 -19.91 -5.40
CA ALA A 22 -16.22 -18.57 -4.91
C ALA A 22 -14.71 -18.38 -4.78
N ALA A 23 -14.12 -17.70 -5.76
CA ALA A 23 -12.84 -17.06 -5.53
C ALA A 23 -12.96 -16.38 -4.17
N PRO A 24 -11.96 -16.47 -3.28
CA PRO A 24 -12.01 -15.72 -2.04
C PRO A 24 -12.34 -14.28 -2.44
N ALA A 25 -13.53 -13.81 -2.06
CA ALA A 25 -13.76 -12.38 -1.98
C ALA A 25 -12.64 -11.93 -1.06
N SER A 26 -11.69 -11.16 -1.61
CA SER A 26 -10.48 -10.75 -0.93
C SER A 26 -10.85 -10.24 0.46
N ALA A 27 -10.21 -10.76 1.50
CA ALA A 27 -10.48 -10.33 2.87
C ALA A 27 -10.09 -8.86 3.10
N GLN A 28 -9.48 -8.20 2.09
CA GLN A 28 -9.29 -6.76 1.98
C GLN A 28 -10.60 -5.97 1.84
N ALA A 29 -11.68 -6.53 1.29
CA ALA A 29 -12.90 -5.77 1.01
C ALA A 29 -13.73 -5.40 2.25
N ASP A 30 -13.58 -6.14 3.37
CA ASP A 30 -14.39 -5.94 4.59
C ASP A 30 -13.71 -5.07 5.66
N ASP A 31 -12.40 -4.83 5.56
CA ASP A 31 -11.68 -3.95 6.47
C ASP A 31 -11.46 -2.57 5.83
N PRO A 32 -12.10 -1.50 6.32
CA PRO A 32 -11.98 -0.17 5.72
C PRO A 32 -10.55 0.39 5.80
N LYS A 33 -9.67 -0.16 6.65
CA LYS A 33 -8.26 0.27 6.71
C LYS A 33 -7.38 -0.38 5.65
N GLN A 34 -7.89 -1.37 4.92
CA GLN A 34 -7.14 -2.07 3.88
C GLN A 34 -7.41 -1.47 2.49
N PRO A 35 -6.41 -1.50 1.60
CA PRO A 35 -6.61 -1.11 0.20
C PRO A 35 -7.49 -2.10 -0.53
N SER A 36 -8.38 -1.60 -1.40
CA SER A 36 -9.14 -2.40 -2.35
C SER A 36 -9.44 -1.59 -3.62
N VAL A 37 -10.07 -2.23 -4.63
CA VAL A 37 -10.50 -1.53 -5.84
C VAL A 37 -11.53 -0.44 -5.51
N GLU A 38 -12.39 -0.70 -4.54
CA GLU A 38 -13.41 0.21 -4.05
C GLU A 38 -12.90 1.17 -2.97
N ASN A 39 -11.74 0.89 -2.36
CA ASN A 39 -11.08 1.70 -1.35
C ASN A 39 -9.60 1.98 -1.69
N PRO A 40 -9.33 2.75 -2.77
CA PRO A 40 -7.96 3.01 -3.24
C PRO A 40 -7.26 4.19 -2.55
N HIS A 41 -7.98 4.92 -1.68
CA HIS A 41 -7.53 6.18 -1.09
C HIS A 41 -6.84 5.93 0.25
N MET A 42 -5.55 6.24 0.33
CA MET A 42 -4.77 6.21 1.55
C MET A 42 -4.77 7.60 2.20
N HIS A 43 -5.29 7.70 3.42
CA HIS A 43 -5.41 8.94 4.18
C HIS A 43 -4.20 9.17 5.09
N PHE A 44 -3.91 10.43 5.41
CA PHE A 44 -2.80 10.87 6.25
C PHE A 44 -3.31 11.43 7.57
N TRP A 45 -2.68 11.01 8.65
CA TRP A 45 -3.04 11.36 10.01
C TRP A 45 -1.77 11.66 10.81
N GLY A 46 -1.89 12.45 11.87
CA GLY A 46 -0.73 12.77 12.69
C GLY A 46 -1.06 13.59 13.92
N THR A 47 -0.05 13.89 14.71
CA THR A 47 -0.19 14.65 15.97
C THR A 47 -0.09 16.15 15.74
N SER A 48 -0.69 16.96 16.63
CA SER A 48 -0.64 18.43 16.49
C SER A 48 0.80 18.99 16.59
N GLN A 49 1.74 18.24 17.18
CA GLN A 49 3.16 18.61 17.29
C GLN A 49 4.00 18.19 16.08
N LEU A 50 3.38 17.51 15.10
CA LEU A 50 4.02 17.07 13.87
C LEU A 50 5.24 16.15 14.11
N ASP A 51 5.24 15.40 15.21
CA ASP A 51 6.29 14.43 15.57
C ASP A 51 5.92 12.98 15.18
N GLN A 52 4.64 12.73 14.89
CA GLN A 52 4.12 11.44 14.45
C GLN A 52 3.22 11.63 13.23
N CYS A 53 3.38 10.75 12.25
CA CYS A 53 2.51 10.66 11.09
C CYS A 53 2.25 9.19 10.74
N TRP A 54 1.01 8.86 10.42
CA TRP A 54 0.62 7.53 9.94
C TRP A 54 -0.43 7.61 8.83
N THR A 55 -0.64 6.47 8.17
CA THR A 55 -1.60 6.33 7.09
C THR A 55 -2.45 5.08 7.23
N HIS A 56 -3.65 5.09 6.65
CA HIS A 56 -4.49 3.92 6.39
C HIS A 56 -5.59 4.29 5.40
N PHE A 57 -6.40 3.31 4.97
CA PHE A 57 -7.41 3.53 3.93
C PHE A 57 -8.81 3.90 4.45
N ASP A 58 -9.03 3.90 5.77
CA ASP A 58 -10.34 4.29 6.33
C ASP A 58 -10.46 5.81 6.44
N VAL A 59 -11.31 6.43 5.62
CA VAL A 59 -11.58 7.88 5.67
C VAL A 59 -12.24 8.34 6.98
N ASN A 60 -12.96 7.45 7.67
CA ASN A 60 -13.77 7.80 8.84
C ASN A 60 -13.01 7.61 10.16
N ASP A 61 -11.85 6.95 10.15
CA ASP A 61 -11.06 6.70 11.36
C ASP A 61 -9.93 7.71 11.52
N SER A 62 -10.23 8.87 12.12
CA SER A 62 -9.21 9.85 12.49
C SER A 62 -8.68 9.65 13.92
N ALA A 63 -8.84 8.46 14.51
CA ALA A 63 -8.50 8.25 15.91
C ALA A 63 -7.02 8.52 16.21
N GLY A 64 -6.78 9.36 17.22
CA GLY A 64 -5.43 9.77 17.63
C GLY A 64 -4.84 10.91 16.79
N SER A 65 -5.45 11.26 15.65
CA SER A 65 -5.04 12.42 14.84
C SER A 65 -5.34 13.73 15.59
N ALA A 66 -4.62 14.79 15.23
CA ALA A 66 -4.85 16.15 15.70
C ALA A 66 -6.31 16.56 15.49
N SER A 67 -6.96 17.10 16.51
CA SER A 67 -8.35 17.57 16.42
C SER A 67 -8.50 18.73 15.44
N GLU A 68 -7.46 19.54 15.30
CA GLU A 68 -7.40 20.69 14.40
C GLU A 68 -7.23 20.26 12.94
N GLY A 69 -6.90 18.98 12.69
CA GLY A 69 -6.68 18.44 11.36
C GLY A 69 -5.36 18.87 10.70
N TYR A 70 -4.41 19.37 11.48
CA TYR A 70 -3.03 19.64 11.04
C TYR A 70 -2.03 19.44 12.18
N GLY A 71 -0.78 19.19 11.81
CA GLY A 71 0.37 19.21 12.71
C GLY A 71 1.24 20.40 12.40
N MET A 72 1.78 21.04 13.44
CA MET A 72 2.58 22.25 13.32
C MET A 72 3.88 22.15 14.12
N LYS A 73 4.97 22.60 13.49
CA LYS A 73 6.27 22.80 14.13
C LYS A 73 6.61 24.29 14.12
N GLU A 74 6.58 24.91 15.30
CA GLU A 74 7.05 26.27 15.50
C GLU A 74 8.56 26.29 15.78
N PHE A 75 9.23 27.35 15.33
CA PHE A 75 10.65 27.54 15.59
C PHE A 75 10.99 29.03 15.78
N SER A 76 11.98 29.28 16.64
CA SER A 76 12.37 30.63 17.01
C SER A 76 13.00 31.39 15.85
N GLN A 77 12.88 32.72 15.91
CA GLN A 77 13.59 33.63 15.01
C GLN A 77 15.08 33.25 14.86
N GLY A 78 15.58 33.28 13.61
CA GLY A 78 16.98 33.06 13.29
C GLY A 78 17.52 31.64 13.56
N THR A 79 16.67 30.71 13.98
CA THR A 79 17.05 29.30 14.19
C THR A 79 16.75 28.48 12.94
N GLN A 80 17.61 27.50 12.64
CA GLN A 80 17.37 26.56 11.55
C GLN A 80 16.26 25.58 11.95
N VAL A 81 15.22 25.44 11.13
CA VAL A 81 14.26 24.34 11.27
C VAL A 81 14.72 23.18 10.39
N GLU A 82 14.62 21.97 10.93
CA GLU A 82 14.75 20.72 10.18
C GLU A 82 13.48 19.89 10.41
N VAL A 83 12.85 19.51 9.32
CA VAL A 83 11.66 18.67 9.27
C VAL A 83 12.05 17.40 8.51
N ASP A 84 11.91 16.26 9.17
CA ASP A 84 11.99 14.93 8.57
C ASP A 84 10.93 14.07 9.25
N ILE A 85 9.84 13.82 8.53
CA ILE A 85 8.68 13.08 9.03
C ILE A 85 8.37 11.98 8.04
N SER A 86 8.17 10.77 8.55
CA SER A 86 7.75 9.62 7.75
C SER A 86 6.35 9.18 8.14
N CYS A 87 5.40 9.33 7.22
CA CYS A 87 4.07 8.78 7.31
C CYS A 87 4.11 7.31 6.87
N ARG A 88 3.84 6.39 7.80
CA ARG A 88 3.83 4.93 7.56
C ARG A 88 2.44 4.37 7.82
N ILE A 89 2.13 3.22 7.24
CA ILE A 89 0.90 2.49 7.60
C ILE A 89 0.82 2.35 9.12
N GLN A 90 -0.37 2.65 9.68
CA GLN A 90 -0.63 2.64 11.11
C GLN A 90 -0.20 1.31 11.73
N SER A 91 0.48 1.38 12.89
CA SER A 91 0.96 0.18 13.57
C SER A 91 -0.21 -0.75 13.92
N GLY A 92 -0.10 -2.03 13.55
CA GLY A 92 -1.16 -3.03 13.72
C GLY A 92 -2.13 -3.12 12.53
N GLU A 93 -2.08 -2.17 11.60
CA GLU A 93 -2.94 -2.12 10.40
C GLU A 93 -2.16 -2.44 9.13
N THR A 94 -1.04 -3.15 9.26
CA THR A 94 -0.25 -3.61 8.12
C THR A 94 -1.12 -4.38 7.14
N PHE A 95 -0.77 -4.32 5.87
CA PHE A 95 -1.45 -5.00 4.79
C PHE A 95 -1.70 -6.47 5.15
N LYS A 96 -2.95 -6.91 5.03
CA LYS A 96 -3.36 -8.31 5.29
C LYS A 96 -3.07 -9.20 4.09
N GLU A 97 -3.17 -8.62 2.89
CA GLU A 97 -2.88 -9.20 1.59
C GLU A 97 -2.08 -8.21 0.76
N ASP A 98 -1.44 -8.69 -0.31
CA ASP A 98 -0.67 -7.80 -1.19
C ASP A 98 -1.60 -6.85 -1.94
N MET A 99 -1.15 -5.62 -2.14
CA MET A 99 -1.84 -4.65 -3.00
C MET A 99 -1.23 -4.69 -4.40
N TYR A 100 -2.09 -4.85 -5.40
CA TYR A 100 -1.72 -4.80 -6.81
C TYR A 100 -2.26 -3.53 -7.44
N ILE A 101 -1.44 -2.85 -8.23
CA ILE A 101 -1.82 -1.60 -8.88
C ILE A 101 -1.67 -1.70 -10.40
N ASN A 102 -2.53 -0.98 -11.13
CA ASN A 102 -2.51 -0.96 -12.59
C ASN A 102 -1.18 -0.40 -13.11
N GLN A 103 -0.45 -1.19 -13.92
CA GLN A 103 0.82 -0.80 -14.54
C GLN A 103 0.70 0.43 -15.46
N ASN A 104 -0.48 0.67 -16.03
CA ASN A 104 -0.76 1.86 -16.85
C ASN A 104 -1.44 2.98 -16.04
N GLY A 105 -1.57 2.80 -14.73
CA GLY A 105 -2.19 3.75 -13.82
C GLY A 105 -1.22 4.86 -13.39
N THR A 106 -1.73 5.75 -12.55
CA THR A 106 -0.95 6.81 -11.90
C THR A 106 -1.30 6.79 -10.42
N ILE A 107 -0.29 6.81 -9.56
CA ILE A 107 -0.47 7.08 -8.13
C ILE A 107 -0.52 8.60 -8.00
N THR A 108 -1.56 9.12 -7.37
CA THR A 108 -1.70 10.56 -7.12
C THR A 108 -1.57 10.81 -5.63
N VAL A 109 -0.59 11.60 -5.22
CA VAL A 109 -0.39 12.02 -3.84
C VAL A 109 -0.75 13.50 -3.74
N GLU A 110 -1.72 13.81 -2.88
CA GLU A 110 -2.15 15.16 -2.58
C GLU A 110 -1.88 15.50 -1.12
N MET A 111 -1.17 16.60 -0.89
CA MET A 111 -0.80 17.06 0.45
C MET A 111 -0.84 18.57 0.50
N SER A 112 -1.27 19.13 1.64
CA SER A 112 -1.38 20.57 1.84
C SER A 112 -0.48 21.03 2.99
N PHE A 113 0.12 22.20 2.83
CA PHE A 113 1.08 22.77 3.76
C PHE A 113 0.89 24.27 3.89
N ARG A 114 1.36 24.83 5.02
CA ARG A 114 1.63 26.26 5.21
C ARG A 114 3.00 26.41 5.83
N ILE A 115 3.84 27.25 5.24
CA ILE A 115 5.22 27.39 5.69
C ILE A 115 5.58 28.87 5.80
N TYR A 116 6.16 29.24 6.94
CA TYR A 116 6.71 30.56 7.20
C TYR A 116 8.14 30.43 7.71
N SER A 117 9.09 30.81 6.85
CA SER A 117 10.53 30.78 7.13
C SER A 117 11.22 31.91 6.38
N ALA A 118 12.51 32.12 6.65
CA ALA A 118 13.33 32.97 5.78
C ALA A 118 13.74 32.21 4.50
N ASP A 119 14.21 33.00 3.53
CA ASP A 119 14.87 32.49 2.33
C ASP A 119 16.25 31.91 2.66
N CYS A 120 16.68 31.02 1.78
CA CYS A 120 17.99 30.43 1.86
C CYS A 120 19.08 31.43 1.48
N THR A 121 20.20 31.35 2.20
CA THR A 121 21.43 32.11 1.94
C THR A 121 22.59 31.14 1.70
N ASP A 122 23.70 31.64 1.16
CA ASP A 122 24.92 30.84 0.94
C ASP A 122 25.48 30.19 2.23
N THR A 123 25.04 30.65 3.41
CA THR A 123 25.48 30.17 4.72
C THR A 123 24.49 29.27 5.44
N SER A 124 23.25 29.12 4.94
CA SER A 124 22.22 28.29 5.58
C SER A 124 22.20 26.87 5.02
N GLU A 125 21.95 25.89 5.88
CA GLU A 125 21.79 24.48 5.50
C GLU A 125 20.34 24.20 5.08
N CYS A 126 19.99 24.69 3.88
CA CYS A 126 18.65 24.54 3.36
C CYS A 126 18.40 23.20 2.69
N LYS A 127 17.14 22.75 2.80
CA LYS A 127 16.59 21.61 2.08
C LYS A 127 15.21 21.99 1.56
N ASP A 128 15.08 21.93 0.25
CA ASP A 128 13.81 22.11 -0.46
C ASP A 128 12.73 21.18 0.09
N LEU A 129 11.47 21.60 0.01
CA LEU A 129 10.34 20.76 0.39
C LEU A 129 10.34 19.53 -0.52
N THR A 130 10.65 18.39 0.09
CA THR A 130 10.93 17.15 -0.59
C THR A 130 9.97 16.09 -0.07
N ILE A 131 9.11 15.57 -0.95
CA ILE A 131 8.17 14.49 -0.63
C ILE A 131 8.63 13.25 -1.39
N THR A 132 8.94 12.20 -0.65
CA THR A 132 9.43 10.94 -1.19
C THR A 132 8.41 9.84 -0.93
N LEU A 133 7.99 9.14 -1.98
CA LEU A 133 7.21 7.90 -1.87
C LEU A 133 8.18 6.74 -1.94
N SER A 134 8.19 5.93 -0.89
CA SER A 134 9.02 4.74 -0.79
C SER A 134 8.15 3.49 -0.68
N ARG A 135 8.66 2.39 -1.23
CA ARG A 135 8.15 1.04 -1.01
C ARG A 135 9.09 0.32 -0.07
N GLY A 136 8.69 0.15 1.19
CA GLY A 136 9.59 -0.35 2.22
C GLY A 136 10.79 0.57 2.40
N THR A 137 11.99 0.10 2.04
CA THR A 137 13.24 0.89 2.11
C THR A 137 13.68 1.47 0.76
N MET A 138 12.93 1.23 -0.32
CA MET A 138 13.28 1.69 -1.66
C MET A 138 12.52 2.96 -1.99
N ASP A 139 13.21 4.06 -2.24
CA ASP A 139 12.62 5.30 -2.74
C ASP A 139 12.21 5.09 -4.21
N ILE A 140 10.92 5.29 -4.49
CA ILE A 140 10.33 5.01 -5.80
C ILE A 140 10.26 6.27 -6.65
N SER A 141 9.88 7.37 -6.03
CA SER A 141 9.77 8.66 -6.70
C SER A 141 9.85 9.79 -5.67
N GLN A 142 10.16 11.00 -6.14
CA GLN A 142 10.30 12.17 -5.30
C GLN A 142 9.71 13.41 -6.00
N PHE A 143 9.05 14.26 -5.21
CA PHE A 143 8.63 15.60 -5.57
C PHE A 143 9.48 16.61 -4.80
N VAL A 144 9.95 17.66 -5.48
CA VAL A 144 10.80 18.70 -4.88
C VAL A 144 10.28 20.08 -5.26
N LYS A 145 10.18 20.98 -4.28
CA LYS A 145 9.80 22.38 -4.49
C LYS A 145 10.69 23.29 -3.63
N SER A 146 11.21 24.35 -4.25
CA SER A 146 12.22 25.19 -3.59
C SER A 146 11.67 25.89 -2.35
N VAL A 147 12.54 26.13 -1.36
CA VAL A 147 12.20 26.84 -0.12
C VAL A 147 11.50 28.17 -0.41
N GLU A 148 12.06 28.97 -1.32
CA GLU A 148 11.59 30.31 -1.69
C GLU A 148 10.21 30.31 -2.37
N THR A 149 9.79 29.14 -2.89
CA THR A 149 8.48 28.99 -3.53
C THR A 149 7.40 28.61 -2.52
N VAL A 150 7.77 28.08 -1.34
CA VAL A 150 6.82 27.55 -0.36
C VAL A 150 6.75 28.36 0.93
N ASN A 151 7.74 29.19 1.23
CA ASN A 151 7.87 29.94 2.49
C ASN A 151 7.11 31.29 2.51
N ASN A 152 5.90 31.33 1.94
CA ASN A 152 5.12 32.58 1.79
C ASN A 152 3.97 32.74 2.80
N TYR A 153 3.86 31.85 3.79
CA TYR A 153 2.79 31.79 4.80
C TYR A 153 1.35 31.67 4.23
N GLU A 154 1.23 31.27 2.96
CA GLU A 154 -0.06 30.92 2.38
C GLU A 154 -0.22 29.40 2.38
N ASP A 155 -1.45 28.93 2.59
CA ASP A 155 -1.76 27.52 2.43
C ASP A 155 -1.62 27.14 0.95
N PHE A 156 -0.93 26.05 0.67
CA PHE A 156 -0.80 25.52 -0.70
C PHE A 156 -0.97 24.01 -0.71
N THR A 157 -1.48 23.50 -1.84
CA THR A 157 -1.65 22.07 -2.07
C THR A 157 -0.70 21.61 -3.17
N ILE A 158 -0.01 20.50 -2.91
CA ILE A 158 0.79 19.78 -3.89
C ILE A 158 -0.06 18.64 -4.42
N GLN A 159 -0.17 18.55 -5.75
CA GLN A 159 -0.70 17.38 -6.43
C GLN A 159 0.44 16.74 -7.21
N TRP A 160 0.84 15.55 -6.77
CA TRP A 160 1.98 14.82 -7.32
C TRP A 160 1.51 13.53 -7.99
N ASN A 161 1.67 13.49 -9.32
CA ASN A 161 1.27 12.37 -10.14
C ASN A 161 2.49 11.50 -10.50
N ILE A 162 2.47 10.24 -10.07
CA ILE A 162 3.55 9.27 -10.26
C ILE A 162 3.04 8.20 -11.22
N PRO A 163 3.50 8.17 -12.49
CA PRO A 163 3.14 7.09 -13.40
C PRO A 163 3.68 5.77 -12.85
N VAL A 164 2.83 4.74 -12.84
CA VAL A 164 3.23 3.40 -12.38
C VAL A 164 4.23 2.82 -13.39
N ASN A 165 5.28 2.19 -12.88
CA ASN A 165 6.26 1.45 -13.69
C ASN A 165 6.21 -0.06 -13.37
N GLU A 166 6.98 -0.85 -14.11
CA GLU A 166 7.03 -2.31 -13.95
C GLU A 166 7.45 -2.76 -12.54
N THR A 167 8.24 -1.94 -11.83
CA THR A 167 8.73 -2.29 -10.50
C THR A 167 7.77 -1.91 -9.38
N MET A 168 6.72 -1.11 -9.63
CA MET A 168 5.77 -0.59 -8.64
C MET A 168 4.46 -1.40 -8.55
N TYR A 169 4.28 -2.38 -9.41
CA TYR A 169 2.99 -3.05 -9.61
C TYR A 169 2.47 -3.84 -8.38
N ARG A 170 3.35 -4.32 -7.50
CA ARG A 170 2.98 -5.08 -6.29
C ARG A 170 3.57 -4.44 -5.03
N TRP A 171 2.76 -4.35 -3.98
CA TRP A 171 3.13 -3.89 -2.64
C TRP A 171 2.84 -5.01 -1.65
N ASN A 172 3.89 -5.57 -1.06
CA ASN A 172 3.80 -6.80 -0.25
C ASN A 172 3.33 -6.51 1.17
N LYS A 173 2.51 -7.43 1.70
CA LYS A 173 1.97 -7.43 3.06
C LYS A 173 2.96 -7.47 4.23
N SER A 174 4.27 -7.50 3.97
CA SER A 174 5.29 -7.72 5.02
C SER A 174 6.61 -7.00 4.74
N GLY A 175 6.53 -5.68 4.55
CA GLY A 175 7.71 -4.81 4.53
C GLY A 175 7.90 -3.96 3.28
N GLU A 176 6.99 -4.06 2.32
CA GLU A 176 6.96 -3.21 1.12
C GLU A 176 5.70 -2.34 1.08
N GLU A 177 5.28 -1.86 2.24
CA GLU A 177 4.16 -0.93 2.36
C GLU A 177 4.59 0.48 1.93
N PRO A 178 3.63 1.32 1.50
CA PRO A 178 3.91 2.71 1.17
C PRO A 178 4.35 3.48 2.40
N VAL A 179 5.43 4.24 2.22
CA VAL A 179 5.93 5.22 3.18
C VAL A 179 6.06 6.54 2.44
N VAL A 180 5.49 7.60 3.00
CA VAL A 180 5.67 8.96 2.46
C VAL A 180 6.55 9.72 3.44
N ARG A 181 7.73 10.12 2.99
CA ARG A 181 8.69 10.91 3.78
C ARG A 181 8.65 12.35 3.31
N ILE A 182 8.51 13.27 4.26
CA ILE A 182 8.48 14.72 4.05
C ILE A 182 9.72 15.30 4.69
N GLU A 183 10.52 16.02 3.90
CA GLU A 183 11.78 16.61 4.33
C GLU A 183 11.80 18.10 3.94
N TYR A 184 12.22 18.95 4.86
CA TYR A 184 12.33 20.40 4.64
C TYR A 184 13.31 21.02 5.64
N SER A 185 14.10 22.00 5.22
CA SER A 185 15.00 22.73 6.12
C SER A 185 15.17 24.16 5.63
N ALA A 186 14.91 25.12 6.51
CA ALA A 186 15.10 26.55 6.22
C ALA A 186 15.45 27.35 7.50
N PRO A 187 16.14 28.49 7.36
CA PRO A 187 16.36 29.38 8.50
C PRO A 187 15.07 30.08 8.92
N GLY A 188 14.95 30.37 10.22
CA GLY A 188 13.92 31.26 10.75
C GLY A 188 14.16 32.71 10.37
N ILE A 189 13.07 33.46 10.27
CA ILE A 189 13.11 34.88 9.91
C ILE A 189 13.91 35.63 10.97
N SER A 190 14.83 36.48 10.50
CA SER A 190 15.69 37.28 11.36
C SER A 190 15.80 38.72 10.86
N GLY A 191 15.99 39.66 11.79
CA GLY A 191 16.06 41.09 11.45
C GLY A 191 15.60 42.00 12.58
N ILE A 192 15.84 43.31 12.40
CA ILE A 192 15.41 44.37 13.35
C ILE A 192 13.88 44.45 13.44
N GLU A 193 13.17 44.11 12.37
CA GLU A 193 11.70 44.13 12.31
C GLU A 193 11.09 43.18 13.35
N CYS A 194 11.75 42.05 13.63
CA CYS A 194 11.32 41.07 14.62
C CYS A 194 11.46 41.53 16.09
N LEU A 195 12.02 42.72 16.34
CA LEU A 195 11.98 43.34 17.68
C LEU A 195 10.59 43.93 17.99
N ILE A 196 9.77 44.14 16.95
CA ILE A 196 8.45 44.78 17.04
C ILE A 196 7.35 43.86 16.49
N PHE A 197 7.68 42.99 15.53
CA PHE A 197 6.77 42.01 14.93
C PHE A 197 7.10 40.59 15.38
N ASP A 198 6.10 39.71 15.33
CA ASP A 198 6.30 38.27 15.55
C ASP A 198 6.94 37.65 14.30
N CYS A 199 8.12 37.06 14.48
CA CYS A 199 8.88 36.36 13.44
C CYS A 199 9.05 34.87 13.78
N THR A 200 8.15 34.32 14.61
CA THR A 200 8.09 32.89 14.89
C THR A 200 7.86 32.16 13.57
N GLY A 201 8.78 31.26 13.21
CA GLY A 201 8.67 30.45 12.01
C GLY A 201 7.70 29.29 12.24
N GLU A 202 7.07 28.83 11.16
CA GLU A 202 6.05 27.80 11.19
C GLU A 202 6.24 26.82 10.03
N PHE A 203 6.15 25.52 10.31
CA PHE A 203 5.91 24.50 9.30
C PHE A 203 4.66 23.71 9.68
N THR A 204 3.62 23.83 8.86
CA THR A 204 2.33 23.19 9.06
C THR A 204 2.04 22.21 7.94
N MET A 205 1.62 21.00 8.31
CA MET A 205 1.15 19.96 7.41
C MET A 205 -0.29 19.60 7.79
N PHE A 206 -1.20 19.70 6.82
CA PHE A 206 -2.59 19.32 7.02
C PHE A 206 -2.76 17.80 6.91
N TYR A 207 -3.76 17.25 7.60
CA TYR A 207 -4.15 15.84 7.63
C TYR A 207 -5.51 15.64 6.96
N SER A 208 -5.94 14.41 6.74
CA SER A 208 -7.20 14.12 6.04
C SER A 208 -8.46 14.59 6.78
N ASN A 209 -8.41 14.81 8.11
CA ASN A 209 -9.52 15.40 8.89
C ASN A 209 -9.46 16.93 9.01
N ASN A 210 -8.75 17.62 8.11
CA ASN A 210 -8.72 19.08 8.10
C ASN A 210 -10.11 19.70 7.89
N GLU A 211 -10.37 20.84 8.53
CA GLU A 211 -11.65 21.55 8.43
C GLU A 211 -11.77 22.37 7.13
N ASP A 212 -10.65 22.60 6.44
CA ASP A 212 -10.53 23.42 5.23
C ASP A 212 -10.91 22.67 3.93
N ASN A 213 -11.24 21.37 4.04
CA ASN A 213 -11.59 20.48 2.93
C ASN A 213 -10.48 20.29 1.89
N TYR A 214 -9.21 20.35 2.32
CA TYR A 214 -8.10 19.89 1.51
C TYR A 214 -8.15 18.36 1.32
N SER A 215 -7.97 17.92 0.08
CA SER A 215 -7.78 16.52 -0.28
C SER A 215 -6.36 16.11 0.11
N VAL A 216 -6.18 15.65 1.35
CA VAL A 216 -4.89 15.15 1.84
C VAL A 216 -4.95 13.63 1.82
N GLU A 217 -4.53 13.02 0.73
CA GLU A 217 -4.62 11.58 0.51
C GLU A 217 -3.69 11.12 -0.64
N ALA A 218 -3.42 9.83 -0.69
CA ALA A 218 -2.73 9.18 -1.80
C ALA A 218 -3.65 8.15 -2.45
N ASN A 219 -4.00 8.37 -3.70
CA ASN A 219 -4.85 7.48 -4.49
C ASN A 219 -3.97 6.49 -5.26
N PHE A 220 -4.14 5.20 -5.00
CA PHE A 220 -3.46 4.11 -5.70
C PHE A 220 -4.39 3.51 -6.76
N PRO A 221 -3.93 3.24 -7.99
CA PRO A 221 -4.77 2.63 -9.02
C PRO A 221 -4.91 1.11 -8.77
N VAL A 222 -5.55 0.74 -7.66
CA VAL A 222 -5.68 -0.65 -7.19
C VAL A 222 -6.50 -1.48 -8.20
N ILE A 223 -6.04 -2.71 -8.47
CA ILE A 223 -6.72 -3.68 -9.34
C ILE A 223 -6.98 -4.98 -8.58
N ASN A 224 -7.90 -5.81 -9.09
CA ASN A 224 -8.19 -7.08 -8.46
C ASN A 224 -6.99 -8.05 -8.62
N ALA A 225 -6.67 -8.80 -7.58
CA ALA A 225 -5.64 -9.83 -7.65
C ALA A 225 -5.96 -10.93 -8.69
N SER A 226 -7.23 -11.16 -9.03
CA SER A 226 -7.57 -12.08 -10.13
C SER A 226 -7.17 -11.55 -11.50
N ASP A 227 -7.11 -10.22 -11.66
CA ASP A 227 -6.83 -9.56 -12.94
C ASP A 227 -5.35 -9.65 -13.31
N VAL A 228 -4.52 -10.05 -12.36
CA VAL A 228 -3.08 -10.17 -12.54
C VAL A 228 -2.64 -11.48 -13.19
N GLY A 229 -3.57 -12.42 -13.38
CA GLY A 229 -3.36 -13.72 -13.99
C GLY A 229 -2.41 -14.63 -13.17
N PRO A 230 -2.43 -15.96 -13.41
CA PRO A 230 -1.37 -16.83 -12.91
C PRO A 230 -0.09 -16.47 -13.66
N GLY A 231 0.80 -15.70 -13.02
CA GLY A 231 2.10 -15.34 -13.59
C GLY A 231 2.88 -16.58 -14.01
N ASN A 232 2.94 -16.84 -15.31
CA ASN A 232 3.83 -17.83 -15.89
C ASN A 232 5.17 -17.12 -16.10
N GLY A 233 6.18 -17.45 -15.29
CA GLY A 233 7.51 -16.89 -15.45
C GLY A 233 8.09 -17.25 -16.82
N GLY A 234 8.31 -16.27 -17.67
CA GLY A 234 9.07 -16.40 -18.90
C GLY A 234 8.58 -15.52 -20.04
N ASP A 235 9.25 -14.38 -20.20
CA ASP A 235 9.52 -13.60 -21.41
C ASP A 235 8.41 -13.24 -22.42
N ASP A 236 8.28 -11.92 -22.55
CA ASP A 236 8.12 -11.14 -23.78
C ASP A 236 6.75 -11.08 -24.46
N GLY A 237 6.48 -9.90 -25.02
CA GLY A 237 5.14 -9.40 -25.34
C GLY A 237 4.32 -10.21 -26.35
N GLY A 238 3.00 -10.10 -26.25
CA GLY A 238 2.12 -10.67 -27.26
C GLY A 238 0.64 -10.52 -26.98
N ILE A 239 0.07 -9.39 -27.41
CA ILE A 239 -1.33 -9.35 -27.83
C ILE A 239 -1.48 -10.29 -29.02
N GLY A 240 -2.30 -11.34 -28.85
CA GLY A 240 -3.03 -12.01 -29.93
C GLY A 240 -2.21 -12.77 -30.99
N GLY A 241 -2.40 -14.08 -31.05
CA GLY A 241 -1.97 -14.84 -32.22
C GLY A 241 -2.00 -16.34 -32.00
N ALA A 242 -2.90 -17.00 -32.72
CA ALA A 242 -3.05 -18.44 -32.79
C ALA A 242 -1.74 -19.20 -33.06
N VAL A 243 -1.58 -20.40 -32.47
CA VAL A 243 -1.41 -21.68 -33.18
C VAL A 243 -1.46 -22.85 -32.20
N ASP A 244 -2.18 -23.92 -32.60
CA ASP A 244 -2.03 -25.28 -32.10
C ASP A 244 -0.58 -25.78 -32.28
N ASP A 245 0.01 -26.39 -31.24
CA ASP A 245 0.48 -27.79 -31.25
C ASP A 245 1.41 -28.11 -30.06
N ALA A 246 1.18 -29.31 -29.50
CA ALA A 246 2.10 -30.16 -28.73
C ALA A 246 2.69 -29.69 -27.37
N LEU A 247 2.07 -30.22 -26.29
CA LEU A 247 2.61 -30.69 -24.99
C LEU A 247 4.13 -31.03 -24.91
N PRO A 248 4.70 -31.39 -23.72
CA PRO A 248 4.47 -30.99 -22.31
C PRO A 248 5.79 -30.89 -21.48
N GLY A 249 5.75 -30.33 -20.25
CA GLY A 249 6.95 -30.37 -19.39
C GLY A 249 6.79 -29.93 -17.93
N PHE A 250 6.17 -30.79 -17.12
CA PHE A 250 6.29 -30.89 -15.65
C PHE A 250 5.77 -29.73 -14.79
N GLY A 251 4.52 -29.87 -14.36
CA GLY A 251 3.95 -29.14 -13.21
C GLY A 251 3.02 -30.05 -12.40
N LEU A 252 3.61 -30.84 -11.51
CA LEU A 252 3.00 -31.51 -10.34
C LEU A 252 2.01 -32.66 -10.58
N ALA A 253 2.56 -33.87 -10.46
CA ALA A 253 1.86 -35.07 -10.03
C ALA A 253 1.36 -34.91 -8.59
N ALA A 254 0.05 -35.09 -8.37
CA ALA A 254 -0.54 -35.41 -7.07
C ALA A 254 -1.14 -36.83 -7.16
N GLY A 255 -0.60 -37.73 -6.33
CA GLY A 255 -0.65 -39.17 -6.48
C GLY A 255 -1.99 -39.85 -6.18
N LEU A 256 -2.37 -40.75 -7.09
CA LEU A 256 -3.32 -41.83 -6.83
C LEU A 256 -2.53 -43.05 -6.33
N GLY A 257 -2.50 -43.26 -5.00
CA GLY A 257 -1.97 -44.47 -4.38
C GLY A 257 -3.08 -45.43 -3.99
N ALA A 258 -3.53 -46.29 -4.91
CA ALA A 258 -4.38 -47.43 -4.58
C ALA A 258 -3.51 -48.58 -4.07
N LEU A 259 -3.62 -48.90 -2.78
CA LEU A 259 -3.06 -50.13 -2.20
C LEU A 259 -3.91 -51.33 -2.64
N ALA A 260 -3.35 -52.18 -3.51
CA ALA A 260 -3.84 -53.51 -3.79
C ALA A 260 -2.69 -54.51 -3.64
N MET A 261 -2.69 -55.29 -2.55
CA MET A 261 -1.87 -56.49 -2.40
C MET A 261 -2.61 -57.52 -1.52
N ALA A 262 -2.99 -58.63 -2.13
CA ALA A 262 -2.56 -59.98 -1.74
C ALA A 262 -3.46 -61.03 -2.42
N ALA A 263 -2.89 -61.69 -3.43
CA ALA A 263 -3.31 -63.01 -3.86
C ALA A 263 -2.07 -63.92 -3.82
N ILE A 264 -2.34 -65.23 -3.80
CA ILE A 264 -1.44 -66.41 -3.79
C ILE A 264 -1.20 -66.95 -2.36
N GLY A 265 -1.51 -68.21 -2.05
CA GLY A 265 -1.90 -69.30 -2.92
C GLY A 265 -2.44 -70.51 -2.16
N ALA A 266 -3.26 -71.28 -2.85
CA ALA A 266 -3.61 -72.63 -2.46
C ALA A 266 -2.43 -73.56 -2.75
N SER A 267 -2.03 -74.41 -1.80
CA SER A 267 -1.99 -75.86 -2.05
C SER A 267 -1.66 -76.66 -0.78
N ARG A 268 -2.34 -77.83 -0.70
CA ARG A 268 -2.08 -79.03 0.12
C ARG A 268 -2.51 -79.02 1.60
N PHE A 269 -3.65 -79.64 1.90
CA PHE A 269 -3.70 -81.09 2.17
C PHE A 269 -5.14 -81.62 2.13
N GLU A 270 -5.30 -82.83 1.60
CA GLU A 270 -6.55 -83.59 1.48
C GLU A 270 -7.09 -84.08 2.84
N ARG A 271 -8.38 -83.77 3.06
CA ARG A 271 -9.51 -84.64 3.48
C ARG A 271 -9.21 -86.00 4.18
N LYS A 272 -9.77 -86.23 5.37
CA LYS A 272 -11.02 -87.01 5.66
C LYS A 272 -11.18 -87.29 7.16
N GLU A 273 -12.46 -87.24 7.57
CA GLU A 273 -13.13 -87.83 8.75
C GLU A 273 -12.44 -87.80 10.12
#